data_AF-A0A8I6XMM8-F1
#
_entry.id   AF-A0A8I6XMM8-F1
#
_cell.length_a   1.000
_cell.length_b   1.000
_cell.length_c   1.000
_cell.angle_alpha   90.00
_cell.angle_beta   90.00
_cell.angle_gamma   90.00
#
_symmetry.space_group_name_H-M   'P 1'
#
loop_
_entity.id
_entity.type
_entity.pdbx_description
1 polymer ?
#
loop_
_entity_poly.entity_id
_entity_poly.type
_entity_poly.pdbx_seq_one_letter_code
_entity_poly.pdbx_strand_id
1 'polypeptide(L)'
;MVLNCELDNRWVVPYNPYLLRMLNCHINVEICSSIKAVKYLFKYIYKGHDRASVTVTDKADEVEIDEIKQYRDARWVTPPETLWRIYGFELSKIHPPVLQLQLHLPNMHMVSYHNMKKIKNVIDREGTERSMLTAYFEANSLYENARGILYREFPKHYNWQSREKLWKQRKRAAVFQVGRIVSAHPAEGERYYLRVLLNHVTGATSYEDL
;
A
#
# COMPACT_ATOMS: atom_id res chain seq x y z
N MET A 1 24.74 -21.59 -22.76
CA MET A 1 26.07 -21.80 -22.14
C MET A 1 27.09 -21.16 -23.05
N VAL A 2 27.89 -20.22 -22.54
CA VAL A 2 29.01 -19.60 -23.27
C VAL A 2 30.25 -20.44 -22.97
N LEU A 3 30.94 -20.94 -23.99
CA LEU A 3 32.17 -21.73 -23.85
C LEU A 3 33.39 -20.79 -23.91
N ASN A 4 34.42 -21.07 -23.11
CA ASN A 4 35.67 -20.31 -22.91
C ASN A 4 35.62 -19.03 -22.05
N CYS A 5 34.90 -19.04 -20.94
CA CYS A 5 35.01 -18.00 -19.91
C CYS A 5 35.31 -18.64 -18.55
N GLU A 6 36.28 -18.11 -17.78
CA GLU A 6 36.40 -18.46 -16.35
C GLU A 6 35.16 -17.90 -15.62
N LEU A 7 34.27 -18.82 -15.25
CA LEU A 7 33.07 -18.51 -14.48
C LEU A 7 33.43 -18.41 -13.01
N ASP A 8 33.33 -17.21 -12.45
CA ASP A 8 33.39 -17.01 -11.00
C ASP A 8 31.99 -16.77 -10.40
N ASN A 9 31.88 -16.78 -9.07
CA ASN A 9 30.59 -16.63 -8.37
C ASN A 9 29.86 -15.31 -8.67
N ARG A 10 30.54 -14.27 -9.21
CA ARG A 10 29.92 -13.00 -9.62
C ARG A 10 28.98 -13.15 -10.82
N TRP A 11 29.10 -14.26 -11.56
CA TRP A 11 28.25 -14.56 -12.73
C TRP A 11 26.96 -15.31 -12.39
N VAL A 12 26.87 -15.90 -11.19
CA VAL A 12 25.73 -16.72 -10.75
C VAL A 12 24.82 -15.93 -9.80
N VAL A 13 25.39 -15.06 -8.96
CA VAL A 13 24.65 -14.27 -7.98
C VAL A 13 25.05 -12.79 -8.11
N PRO A 14 24.11 -11.88 -8.38
CA PRO A 14 24.40 -10.45 -8.42
C PRO A 14 25.04 -9.95 -7.11
N TYR A 15 26.23 -9.37 -7.23
CA TYR A 15 27.01 -8.86 -6.10
C TYR A 15 26.62 -7.42 -5.77
N ASN A 16 26.22 -7.17 -4.51
CA ASN A 16 25.94 -5.82 -4.01
C ASN A 16 26.85 -5.48 -2.80
N PRO A 17 27.95 -4.73 -2.99
CA PRO A 17 28.91 -4.44 -1.93
C PRO A 17 28.34 -3.58 -0.80
N TYR A 18 27.35 -2.72 -1.09
CA TYR A 18 26.70 -1.92 -0.06
C TYR A 18 25.91 -2.79 0.92
N LEU A 19 25.09 -3.70 0.39
CA LEU A 19 24.26 -4.59 1.22
C LEU A 19 25.11 -5.63 1.98
N LEU A 20 26.16 -6.17 1.35
CA LEU A 20 27.10 -7.09 2.02
C LEU A 20 27.79 -6.43 3.21
N ARG A 21 28.26 -5.18 3.04
CA ARG A 21 28.91 -4.44 4.12
C ARG A 21 27.93 -4.02 5.22
N MET A 22 26.69 -3.72 4.86
CA MET A 22 25.64 -3.34 5.81
C MET A 22 25.18 -4.51 6.69
N LEU A 23 25.02 -5.71 6.10
CA LEU A 23 24.45 -6.87 6.79
C LEU A 23 25.52 -7.87 7.29
N ASN A 24 26.77 -7.72 6.84
CA ASN A 24 27.90 -8.58 7.20
C ASN A 24 27.60 -10.08 7.04
N CYS A 25 26.84 -10.45 6.00
CA CYS A 25 26.48 -11.83 5.69
C CYS A 25 26.43 -12.04 4.17
N HIS A 26 26.55 -13.29 3.72
CA HIS A 26 26.45 -13.62 2.29
C HIS A 26 24.98 -13.51 1.84
N ILE A 27 24.70 -12.60 0.90
CA ILE A 27 23.35 -12.31 0.40
C ILE A 27 23.26 -12.57 -1.10
N ASN A 28 22.18 -13.20 -1.54
CA ASN A 28 21.84 -13.30 -2.96
C ASN A 28 20.88 -12.17 -3.32
N VAL A 29 21.22 -11.39 -4.34
CA VAL A 29 20.35 -10.31 -4.84
C VAL A 29 19.76 -10.74 -6.16
N GLU A 30 18.45 -10.95 -6.24
CA GLU A 30 17.77 -11.32 -7.48
C GLU A 30 16.83 -10.21 -7.98
N ILE A 31 16.87 -9.92 -9.28
CA ILE A 31 15.94 -8.95 -9.89
C ILE A 31 14.65 -9.69 -10.25
N CYS A 32 13.63 -9.49 -9.42
CA CYS A 32 12.31 -10.07 -9.65
C CYS A 32 11.51 -9.21 -10.64
N SER A 33 11.36 -9.67 -11.89
CA SER A 33 10.62 -8.96 -12.94
C SER A 33 9.09 -9.04 -12.80
N SER A 34 8.57 -10.01 -12.05
CA SER A 34 7.12 -10.25 -11.91
C SER A 34 6.62 -9.97 -10.51
N ILE A 35 5.54 -9.16 -10.42
CA ILE A 35 4.85 -8.93 -9.14
C ILE A 35 4.28 -10.22 -8.54
N LYS A 36 4.09 -11.28 -9.34
CA LYS A 36 3.66 -12.59 -8.83
C LYS A 36 4.70 -13.20 -7.91
N ALA A 37 5.98 -13.12 -8.25
CA ALA A 37 7.05 -13.67 -7.42
C ALA A 37 7.25 -12.84 -6.14
N VAL A 38 7.09 -11.51 -6.20
CA VAL A 38 7.04 -10.66 -4.99
C VAL A 38 5.87 -11.03 -4.09
N LYS A 39 4.66 -11.15 -4.66
CA LYS A 39 3.46 -11.60 -3.91
C LYS A 39 3.66 -13.00 -3.33
N TYR A 40 4.31 -13.89 -4.08
CA TYR A 40 4.61 -15.25 -3.64
C TYR A 40 5.58 -15.20 -2.45
N LEU A 41 6.70 -14.50 -2.56
CA LEU A 41 7.68 -14.35 -1.48
C LEU A 41 7.04 -13.80 -0.20
N PHE A 42 6.32 -12.67 -0.30
CA PHE A 42 5.62 -12.11 0.85
C PHE A 42 4.51 -13.02 1.37
N LYS A 43 3.81 -13.75 0.50
CA LYS A 43 2.85 -14.76 0.92
C LYS A 43 3.52 -15.80 1.80
N TYR A 44 4.72 -16.29 1.48
CA TYR A 44 5.41 -17.31 2.30
C TYR A 44 6.06 -16.75 3.56
N ILE A 45 6.64 -15.55 3.49
CA ILE A 45 7.17 -14.85 4.67
C ILE A 45 6.04 -14.61 5.69
N TYR A 46 4.85 -14.23 5.22
CA TYR A 46 3.68 -13.94 6.06
C TYR A 46 2.66 -15.09 6.16
N LYS A 47 2.90 -16.25 5.53
CA LYS A 47 1.97 -17.41 5.57
C LYS A 47 1.83 -17.94 7.00
N GLY A 48 2.80 -17.62 7.86
CA GLY A 48 3.00 -18.29 9.14
C GLY A 48 3.66 -19.65 8.95
N HIS A 49 4.06 -20.26 10.05
CA HIS A 49 4.57 -21.63 10.04
C HIS A 49 3.39 -22.58 9.84
N ASP A 50 3.50 -23.55 8.93
CA ASP A 50 2.51 -24.63 8.81
C ASP A 50 2.59 -25.46 10.12
N ARG A 51 1.57 -25.37 10.96
CA ARG A 51 1.49 -26.10 12.23
C ARG A 51 0.45 -27.20 12.09
N ALA A 52 0.88 -28.45 12.18
CA ALA A 52 -0.02 -29.59 12.35
C ALA A 52 -0.18 -29.85 13.86
N SER A 53 -1.41 -29.78 14.36
CA SER A 53 -1.73 -30.23 15.71
C SER A 53 -2.14 -31.70 15.63
N VAL A 54 -1.30 -32.60 16.14
CA VAL A 54 -1.62 -34.03 16.21
C VAL A 54 -1.99 -34.35 17.66
N THR A 55 -3.23 -34.75 17.86
CA THR A 55 -3.70 -35.27 19.15
C THR A 55 -3.85 -36.78 19.02
N VAL A 56 -3.10 -37.55 19.80
CA VAL A 56 -3.24 -39.01 19.86
C VAL A 56 -4.13 -39.35 21.05
N THR A 57 -5.32 -39.88 20.78
CA THR A 57 -6.26 -40.37 21.80
C THR A 57 -6.51 -41.86 21.60
N ASP A 58 -6.48 -42.64 22.69
CA ASP A 58 -6.68 -44.10 22.69
C ASP A 58 -8.15 -44.52 22.45
N LYS A 59 -9.08 -43.57 22.32
CA LYS A 59 -10.51 -43.82 22.08
C LYS A 59 -10.92 -43.15 20.78
N ALA A 60 -11.44 -43.95 19.85
CA ALA A 60 -11.76 -43.54 18.49
C ALA A 60 -12.98 -42.60 18.37
N ASP A 61 -13.80 -42.46 19.42
CA ASP A 61 -15.17 -41.96 19.26
C ASP A 61 -15.51 -40.62 19.94
N GLU A 62 -14.55 -39.90 20.53
CA GLU A 62 -14.79 -38.52 21.00
C GLU A 62 -13.58 -37.63 20.70
N VAL A 63 -13.52 -37.12 19.47
CA VAL A 63 -12.62 -36.00 19.15
C VAL A 63 -13.27 -34.72 19.70
N GLU A 64 -12.97 -34.39 20.95
CA GLU A 64 -13.37 -33.11 21.54
C GLU A 64 -12.56 -31.98 20.85
N ILE A 65 -13.19 -31.28 19.91
CA ILE A 65 -12.58 -30.15 19.21
C ILE A 65 -12.68 -28.92 20.12
N ASP A 66 -11.62 -28.65 20.87
CA ASP A 66 -11.49 -27.41 21.65
C ASP A 66 -11.12 -26.24 20.72
N GLU A 67 -12.14 -25.56 20.21
CA GLU A 67 -12.02 -24.37 19.36
C GLU A 67 -11.22 -23.23 20.05
N ILE A 68 -11.32 -23.11 21.38
CA ILE A 68 -10.65 -22.04 22.14
C ILE A 68 -9.14 -22.27 22.12
N LYS A 69 -8.72 -23.51 22.35
CA LYS A 69 -7.31 -23.90 22.29
C LYS A 69 -6.76 -23.78 20.86
N GLN A 70 -7.51 -24.23 19.86
CA GLN A 70 -7.13 -24.07 18.45
C GLN A 70 -6.97 -22.60 18.06
N TYR A 71 -7.88 -21.73 18.50
CA TYR A 71 -7.81 -20.29 18.24
C TYR A 71 -6.59 -19.63 18.91
N ARG A 72 -6.24 -20.05 20.13
CA ARG A 72 -5.02 -19.59 20.83
C ARG A 72 -3.75 -20.07 20.13
N ASP A 73 -3.72 -21.32 19.67
CA ASP A 73 -2.57 -21.92 18.98
C ASP A 73 -2.32 -21.31 17.58
N ALA A 74 -3.38 -20.93 16.87
CA ALA A 74 -3.29 -20.30 15.54
C ALA A 74 -2.72 -18.87 15.57
N ARG A 75 -2.73 -18.20 16.73
CA ARG A 75 -2.17 -16.84 16.92
C ARG A 75 -0.72 -16.82 17.37
N TRP A 76 0.00 -17.94 17.27
CA TRP A 76 1.40 -18.01 17.68
C TRP A 76 2.25 -16.92 17.02
N VAL A 77 2.87 -16.10 17.86
CA VAL A 77 3.86 -15.09 17.47
C VAL A 77 5.24 -15.67 17.80
N THR A 78 6.19 -15.59 16.87
CA THR A 78 7.54 -16.12 17.13
C THR A 78 8.20 -15.37 18.31
N PRO A 79 9.10 -16.00 19.10
CA PRO A 79 9.75 -15.31 20.23
C PRO A 79 10.43 -13.98 19.83
N PRO A 80 11.14 -13.86 18.70
CA PRO A 80 11.69 -12.58 18.25
C PRO A 80 10.62 -11.53 17.91
N GLU A 81 9.55 -11.93 17.20
CA GLU A 81 8.44 -11.01 16.88
C GLU A 81 7.68 -10.57 18.13
N THR A 82 7.55 -11.47 19.11
CA THR A 82 6.93 -11.19 20.41
C THR A 82 7.73 -10.16 21.19
N LEU A 83 9.05 -10.33 21.27
CA LEU A 83 9.93 -9.35 21.90
C LEU A 83 9.81 -7.98 21.21
N TRP A 84 9.81 -7.94 19.88
CA TRP A 84 9.65 -6.70 19.13
C TRP A 84 8.31 -6.01 19.43
N ARG A 85 7.22 -6.77 19.54
CA ARG A 85 5.90 -6.25 19.90
C ARG A 85 5.85 -5.76 21.36
N ILE A 86 6.42 -6.51 22.31
CA ILE A 86 6.47 -6.15 23.74
C ILE A 86 7.26 -4.86 23.94
N TYR A 87 8.39 -4.72 23.26
CA TYR A 87 9.20 -3.51 23.32
C TYR A 87 8.67 -2.35 22.46
N GLY A 88 7.56 -2.55 21.73
CA GLY A 88 6.96 -1.52 20.88
C GLY A 88 7.83 -1.13 19.68
N PHE A 89 8.74 -2.00 19.24
CA PHE A 89 9.54 -1.75 18.05
C PHE A 89 8.68 -1.83 16.80
N GLU A 90 8.98 -0.97 15.83
CA GLU A 90 8.32 -0.97 14.54
C GLU A 90 8.77 -2.19 13.73
N LEU A 91 7.85 -3.14 13.52
CA LEU A 91 8.14 -4.40 12.82
C LEU A 91 8.50 -4.20 11.34
N SER A 92 7.87 -3.22 10.69
CA SER A 92 8.20 -2.83 9.32
C SER A 92 7.68 -1.43 9.03
N LYS A 93 8.40 -0.71 8.18
CA LYS A 93 7.98 0.56 7.59
C LYS A 93 8.12 0.49 6.08
N ILE A 94 7.10 0.92 5.36
CA ILE A 94 7.19 1.14 3.91
C ILE A 94 7.83 2.51 3.71
N HIS A 95 9.04 2.51 3.14
CA HIS A 95 9.74 3.73 2.76
C HIS A 95 9.99 3.76 1.25
N PRO A 96 9.61 4.83 0.54
CA PRO A 96 8.80 5.96 1.01
C PRO A 96 7.34 5.55 1.30
N PRO A 97 6.61 6.28 2.16
CA PRO A 97 5.19 6.02 2.38
C PRO A 97 4.41 6.17 1.08
N VAL A 98 3.41 5.31 0.87
CA VAL A 98 2.53 5.33 -0.31
C VAL A 98 1.15 5.81 0.09
N LEU A 99 0.63 6.84 -0.59
CA LEU A 99 -0.74 7.31 -0.44
C LEU A 99 -1.60 6.79 -1.60
N GLN A 100 -2.65 6.05 -1.28
CA GLN A 100 -3.63 5.63 -2.27
C GLN A 100 -4.55 6.81 -2.61
N LEU A 101 -4.46 7.28 -3.86
CA LEU A 101 -5.24 8.40 -4.38
C LEU A 101 -6.57 7.92 -4.95
N GLN A 102 -7.64 8.63 -4.61
CA GLN A 102 -9.00 8.27 -5.00
C GLN A 102 -9.22 8.53 -6.50
N LEU A 103 -9.98 7.63 -7.14
CA LEU A 103 -10.36 7.72 -8.54
C LEU A 103 -11.84 7.38 -8.65
N HIS A 104 -12.63 8.36 -9.10
CA HIS A 104 -14.07 8.25 -9.29
C HIS A 104 -14.53 9.27 -10.33
N LEU A 105 -15.69 9.02 -10.93
CA LEU A 105 -16.38 9.95 -11.81
C LEU A 105 -17.08 11.06 -10.99
N PRO A 106 -17.61 12.11 -11.65
CA PRO A 106 -18.38 13.15 -10.97
C PRO A 106 -19.49 12.56 -10.09
N ASN A 107 -19.59 13.00 -8.84
CA ASN A 107 -20.59 12.55 -7.86
C ASN A 107 -20.59 11.05 -7.52
N MET A 108 -19.55 10.30 -7.93
CA MET A 108 -19.40 8.86 -7.64
C MET A 108 -18.30 8.57 -6.62
N HIS A 109 -17.94 9.53 -5.75
CA HIS A 109 -16.97 9.28 -4.69
C HIS A 109 -17.59 8.48 -3.54
N MET A 110 -16.78 7.63 -2.92
CA MET A 110 -17.25 6.85 -1.78
C MET A 110 -17.26 7.66 -0.49
N VAL A 111 -18.39 7.59 0.22
CA VAL A 111 -18.60 8.19 1.55
C VAL A 111 -18.83 7.09 2.56
N SER A 112 -17.94 6.98 3.56
CA SER A 112 -18.10 6.05 4.68
C SER A 112 -19.00 6.65 5.76
N TYR A 113 -20.02 5.90 6.20
CA TYR A 113 -20.88 6.29 7.31
C TYR A 113 -21.11 5.14 8.28
N HIS A 114 -21.54 5.49 9.49
CA HIS A 114 -21.87 4.51 10.52
C HIS A 114 -23.32 4.04 10.33
N ASN A 115 -23.59 2.74 10.45
CA ASN A 115 -24.91 2.16 10.19
C ASN A 115 -26.05 2.82 11.02
N MET A 116 -25.73 3.24 12.25
CA MET A 116 -26.69 3.92 13.13
C MET A 116 -27.00 5.39 12.75
N LYS A 117 -26.29 5.99 11.79
CA LYS A 117 -26.54 7.38 11.37
C LYS A 117 -27.54 7.42 10.23
N LYS A 118 -28.51 8.34 10.32
CA LYS A 118 -29.44 8.62 9.22
C LYS A 118 -28.66 9.15 8.02
N ILE A 119 -28.99 8.64 6.84
CA ILE A 119 -28.33 8.99 5.56
C ILE A 119 -28.39 10.50 5.30
N LYS A 120 -29.52 11.15 5.59
CA LYS A 120 -29.67 12.62 5.42
C LYS A 120 -28.58 13.40 6.16
N ASN A 121 -28.34 13.07 7.42
CA ASN A 121 -27.30 13.71 8.24
C ASN A 121 -25.87 13.44 7.74
N VAL A 122 -25.66 12.40 6.93
CA VAL A 122 -24.37 12.11 6.31
C VAL A 122 -24.18 12.99 5.08
N ILE A 123 -25.22 13.16 4.27
CA ILE A 123 -25.20 14.00 3.07
C ILE A 123 -25.06 15.47 3.44
N ASP A 124 -25.83 15.94 4.44
CA ASP A 124 -25.83 17.34 4.90
C ASP A 124 -24.55 17.75 5.66
N ARG A 125 -23.62 16.81 5.86
CA ARG A 125 -22.37 17.10 6.56
C ARG A 125 -21.43 17.90 5.66
N GLU A 126 -20.95 19.02 6.16
CA GLU A 126 -19.94 19.83 5.49
C GLU A 126 -18.68 19.00 5.13
N GLY A 127 -18.24 19.14 3.88
CA GLY A 127 -17.06 18.43 3.34
C GLY A 127 -17.33 17.01 2.86
N THR A 128 -18.58 16.52 2.86
CA THR A 128 -18.93 15.19 2.31
C THR A 128 -18.70 15.12 0.81
N GLU A 129 -18.87 16.22 0.09
CA GLU A 129 -18.62 16.35 -1.35
C GLU A 129 -17.13 16.38 -1.71
N ARG A 130 -16.25 16.55 -0.70
CA ARG A 130 -14.81 16.70 -0.91
C ARG A 130 -14.09 15.36 -0.82
N SER A 131 -13.46 14.99 -1.93
CA SER A 131 -12.60 13.84 -2.08
C SER A 131 -11.15 14.32 -2.28
N MET A 132 -10.18 13.39 -2.29
CA MET A 132 -8.80 13.76 -2.61
C MET A 132 -8.66 14.32 -4.04
N LEU A 133 -9.54 13.89 -4.95
CA LEU A 133 -9.53 14.30 -6.35
C LEU A 133 -10.20 15.67 -6.52
N THR A 134 -11.36 15.90 -5.91
CA THR A 134 -12.01 17.22 -6.00
C THR A 134 -11.22 18.30 -5.26
N ALA A 135 -10.56 17.95 -4.15
CA ALA A 135 -9.64 18.86 -3.49
C ALA A 135 -8.36 19.14 -4.30
N TYR A 136 -7.95 18.23 -5.20
CA TYR A 136 -6.83 18.49 -6.13
C TYR A 136 -7.21 19.56 -7.16
N PHE A 137 -8.42 19.46 -7.71
CA PHE A 137 -8.99 20.48 -8.59
C PHE A 137 -9.11 21.85 -7.89
N GLU A 138 -9.64 21.87 -6.66
CA GLU A 138 -9.72 23.08 -5.84
C GLU A 138 -8.32 23.68 -5.59
N ALA A 139 -7.32 22.85 -5.29
CA ALA A 139 -5.95 23.30 -5.09
C ALA A 139 -5.32 23.88 -6.37
N ASN A 140 -5.59 23.30 -7.54
CA ASN A 140 -5.12 23.83 -8.83
C ASN A 140 -5.79 25.16 -9.20
N SER A 141 -7.06 25.35 -8.79
CA SER A 141 -7.75 26.62 -8.99
C SER A 141 -7.15 27.71 -8.10
N LEU A 142 -6.92 27.42 -6.82
CA LEU A 142 -6.44 28.37 -5.81
C LEU A 142 -4.96 28.72 -5.93
N TYR A 143 -4.12 27.75 -6.31
CA TYR A 143 -2.67 27.89 -6.23
C TYR A 143 -2.00 27.64 -7.59
N GLU A 144 -1.34 28.66 -8.12
CA GLU A 144 -0.67 28.58 -9.44
C GLU A 144 0.49 27.57 -9.45
N ASN A 145 1.19 27.42 -8.32
CA ASN A 145 2.25 26.43 -8.14
C ASN A 145 1.75 24.98 -8.12
N ALA A 146 0.47 24.73 -7.82
CA ALA A 146 -0.12 23.39 -7.87
C ALA A 146 -0.37 22.93 -9.31
N ARG A 147 -0.60 23.86 -10.24
CA ARG A 147 -0.98 23.57 -11.64
C ARG A 147 0.09 22.82 -12.42
N GLY A 148 1.35 22.92 -12.03
CA GLY A 148 2.46 22.18 -12.65
C GLY A 148 2.64 20.74 -12.15
N ILE A 149 1.78 20.25 -11.25
CA ILE A 149 1.98 18.98 -10.55
C ILE A 149 0.94 17.94 -10.99
N LEU A 150 1.41 16.77 -11.38
CA LEU A 150 0.56 15.61 -11.71
C LEU A 150 -0.17 15.11 -10.47
N TYR A 151 -1.38 14.58 -10.64
CA TYR A 151 -2.15 14.04 -9.52
C TYR A 151 -1.38 12.94 -8.75
N ARG A 152 -0.67 12.04 -9.44
CA ARG A 152 0.17 11.00 -8.81
C ARG A 152 1.33 11.55 -7.97
N GLU A 153 1.82 12.73 -8.32
CA GLU A 153 2.98 13.37 -7.68
C GLU A 153 2.55 14.37 -6.60
N PHE A 154 1.26 14.70 -6.53
CA PHE A 154 0.72 15.65 -5.57
C PHE A 154 1.11 15.37 -4.11
N PRO A 155 1.10 14.10 -3.62
CA PRO A 155 1.50 13.78 -2.25
C PRO A 155 2.98 14.05 -1.93
N LYS A 156 3.83 14.23 -2.95
CA LYS A 156 5.24 14.62 -2.79
C LYS A 156 5.36 16.08 -2.32
N HIS A 157 4.45 16.94 -2.78
CA HIS A 157 4.48 18.38 -2.54
C HIS A 157 3.44 18.85 -1.52
N TYR A 158 2.30 18.17 -1.45
CA TYR A 158 1.19 18.48 -0.57
C TYR A 158 0.92 17.32 0.40
N ASN A 159 0.37 17.65 1.56
CA ASN A 159 -0.10 16.71 2.57
C ASN A 159 -1.62 16.76 2.63
N TRP A 160 -2.25 15.59 2.56
CA TRP A 160 -3.70 15.45 2.68
C TRP A 160 -4.13 15.63 4.13
N GLN A 161 -5.01 16.58 4.39
CA GLN A 161 -5.63 16.78 5.69
C GLN A 161 -7.04 16.20 5.71
N SER A 162 -7.18 14.97 6.20
CA SER A 162 -8.46 14.25 6.17
C SER A 162 -9.58 14.92 6.99
N ARG A 163 -9.25 15.76 7.99
CA ARG A 163 -10.24 16.47 8.81
C ARG A 163 -10.86 17.64 8.05
N GLU A 164 -10.01 18.45 7.41
CA GLU A 164 -10.42 19.64 6.65
C GLU A 164 -10.73 19.34 5.18
N LYS A 165 -10.43 18.10 4.72
CA LYS A 165 -10.63 17.62 3.34
C LYS A 165 -9.93 18.49 2.30
N LEU A 166 -8.70 18.89 2.59
CA LEU A 166 -7.91 19.76 1.73
C LEU A 166 -6.44 19.33 1.67
N TRP A 167 -5.75 19.86 0.67
CA TRP A 167 -4.33 19.68 0.48
C TRP A 167 -3.56 20.88 1.02
N LYS A 168 -2.69 20.67 2.02
CA LYS A 168 -1.78 21.71 2.51
C LYS A 168 -0.38 21.50 1.96
N GLN A 169 0.27 22.57 1.51
CA GLN A 169 1.64 22.52 1.02
C GLN A 169 2.59 22.00 2.11
N ARG A 170 3.50 21.10 1.75
CA ARG A 170 4.48 20.55 2.68
C ARG A 170 5.56 21.59 2.99
N LYS A 171 5.86 21.75 4.28
CA LYS A 171 6.96 22.61 4.75
C LYS A 171 8.33 21.92 4.75
N ARG A 172 8.37 20.58 4.77
CA ARG A 172 9.61 19.78 4.82
C ARG A 172 9.75 18.95 3.54
N ALA A 173 10.60 19.38 2.62
CA ALA A 173 10.84 18.70 1.34
C ALA A 173 11.53 17.33 1.48
N ALA A 174 12.27 17.09 2.57
CA ALA A 174 13.00 15.85 2.80
C ALA A 174 12.10 14.61 3.03
N VAL A 175 10.85 14.82 3.46
CA VAL A 175 9.89 13.73 3.71
C VAL A 175 8.84 13.74 2.60
N PHE A 176 9.06 12.90 1.59
CA PHE A 176 8.14 12.74 0.47
C PHE A 176 7.25 11.50 0.62
N GLN A 177 6.09 11.56 -0.01
CA GLN A 177 5.12 10.48 -0.10
C GLN A 177 4.83 10.22 -1.57
N VAL A 178 4.71 8.94 -1.96
CA VAL A 178 4.40 8.56 -3.33
C VAL A 178 2.90 8.37 -3.47
N GLY A 179 2.26 9.09 -4.39
CA GLY A 179 0.86 8.87 -4.74
C GLY A 179 0.69 7.66 -5.64
N ARG A 180 -0.29 6.82 -5.34
CA ARG A 180 -0.71 5.69 -6.17
C ARG A 180 -2.19 5.82 -6.47
N ILE A 181 -2.53 6.17 -7.70
CA ILE A 181 -3.93 6.20 -8.16
C ILE A 181 -4.47 4.77 -8.16
N VAL A 182 -5.68 4.60 -7.63
CA VAL A 182 -6.40 3.32 -7.64
C VAL A 182 -6.44 2.73 -9.05
N SER A 183 -6.25 1.41 -9.16
CA SER A 183 -6.33 0.71 -10.44
C SER A 183 -7.76 0.76 -10.99
N ALA A 184 -7.88 1.02 -12.28
CA ALA A 184 -9.10 0.86 -13.04
C ALA A 184 -8.84 -0.16 -14.15
N HIS A 185 -9.75 -1.10 -14.34
CA HIS A 185 -9.70 -2.07 -15.44
C HIS A 185 -10.13 -1.39 -16.75
N PRO A 186 -9.57 -1.74 -17.92
CA PRO A 186 -9.99 -1.16 -19.21
C PRO A 186 -11.50 -1.26 -19.50
N ALA A 187 -12.14 -2.32 -18.98
CA ALA A 187 -13.60 -2.51 -19.09
C ALA A 187 -14.44 -1.51 -18.25
N GLU A 188 -13.83 -0.76 -17.33
CA GLU A 188 -14.52 0.30 -16.57
C GLU A 188 -14.73 1.59 -17.38
N GLY A 189 -14.34 1.61 -18.66
CA GLY A 189 -14.65 2.69 -19.60
C GLY A 189 -14.10 4.04 -19.15
N GLU A 190 -15.00 5.01 -18.92
CA GLU A 190 -14.68 6.38 -18.52
C GLU A 190 -13.71 6.45 -17.34
N ARG A 191 -13.88 5.59 -16.34
CA ARG A 191 -13.00 5.58 -15.16
C ARG A 191 -11.56 5.17 -15.50
N TYR A 192 -11.39 4.28 -16.49
CA TYR A 192 -10.07 3.92 -16.99
C TYR A 192 -9.42 5.08 -17.74
N TYR A 193 -10.17 5.76 -18.62
CA TYR A 193 -9.66 6.93 -19.34
C TYR A 193 -9.29 8.06 -18.39
N LEU A 194 -10.13 8.35 -17.40
CA LEU A 194 -9.86 9.33 -16.35
C LEU A 194 -8.54 9.02 -15.61
N ARG A 195 -8.29 7.74 -15.29
CA ARG A 195 -7.03 7.32 -14.67
C ARG A 195 -5.84 7.63 -15.57
N VAL A 196 -5.96 7.39 -16.88
CA VAL A 196 -4.89 7.69 -17.84
C VAL A 196 -4.64 9.20 -17.87
N LEU A 197 -5.70 10.01 -18.02
CA LEU A 197 -5.60 11.48 -18.05
C LEU A 197 -4.93 12.03 -16.78
N LEU A 198 -5.34 11.57 -15.60
CA LEU A 198 -4.74 11.98 -14.32
C LEU A 198 -3.26 11.61 -14.14
N ASN A 199 -2.72 10.70 -14.97
CA ASN A 199 -1.28 10.40 -14.98
C ASN A 199 -0.47 11.29 -15.92
N HIS A 200 -1.12 12.02 -16.83
CA HIS A 200 -0.46 12.77 -17.91
C HIS A 200 -0.82 14.26 -17.95
N VAL A 201 -2.03 14.64 -17.52
CA VAL A 201 -2.51 16.02 -17.50
C VAL A 201 -2.20 16.65 -16.14
N THR A 202 -1.61 17.84 -16.16
CA THR A 202 -1.35 18.67 -14.99
C THR A 202 -2.31 19.84 -14.94
N GLY A 203 -2.69 20.28 -13.74
CA GLY A 203 -3.35 21.57 -13.55
C GLY A 203 -4.83 21.62 -13.90
N ALA A 204 -5.47 20.47 -14.10
CA ALA A 204 -6.93 20.38 -14.24
C ALA A 204 -7.63 21.02 -13.02
N THR A 205 -8.59 21.91 -13.27
CA THR A 205 -9.39 22.58 -12.23
C THR A 205 -10.80 22.02 -12.11
N SER A 206 -11.17 21.08 -12.98
CA SER A 206 -12.44 20.38 -12.99
C SER A 206 -12.31 19.02 -13.69
N TYR A 207 -13.40 18.25 -13.76
CA TYR A 207 -13.47 17.06 -14.61
C TYR A 207 -13.55 17.40 -16.11
N GLU A 208 -14.05 18.58 -16.47
CA GLU A 208 -14.19 19.02 -17.87
C GLU A 208 -12.85 19.46 -18.47
N ASP A 209 -11.90 19.82 -17.60
CA ASP A 209 -10.52 20.17 -17.99
C ASP A 209 -9.63 18.93 -18.26
N LEU A 210 -10.15 17.72 -18.04
CA LEU A 210 -9.40 16.45 -18.14
C LEU A 210 -9.61 15.71 -19.46
#